data_AF-A0A535QHT3-F1
#
_entry.id   AF-A0A535QHT3-F1
#
_cell.length_a   1.000
_cell.length_b   1.000
_cell.length_c   1.000
_cell.angle_alpha   90.00
_cell.angle_beta   90.00
_cell.angle_gamma   90.00
#
_symmetry.space_group_name_H-M   'P 1'
#
loop_
_entity.id
_entity.type
_entity.pdbx_description
1 polymer ?
#
loop_
_entity_poly.entity_id
_entity_poly.type
_entity_poly.pdbx_seq_one_letter_code
_entity_poly.pdbx_strand_id
1 'polypeptide(L)' 'MNFDPGQLTQLLSRVPYPIGKAQLIQFAQQHGANEQIIGLLQRLPEKTFNSSQEVQDSLGGLGNLGGFKL' A
#
# COMPACT_ATOMS: atom_id res chain seq x y z
N MET A 1 -5.12 -17.90 0.82
CA MET A 1 -4.15 -16.87 0.42
C MET A 1 -3.89 -15.97 1.61
N ASN A 2 -2.64 -15.83 2.04
CA ASN A 2 -2.24 -15.15 3.26
C ASN A 2 -1.93 -13.68 2.97
N PHE A 3 -2.53 -12.74 3.70
CA PHE A 3 -2.05 -11.36 3.72
C PHE A 3 -0.71 -11.34 4.42
N ASP A 4 0.35 -10.94 3.71
CA ASP A 4 1.69 -10.91 4.26
C ASP A 4 2.16 -9.46 4.44
N PRO A 5 2.02 -8.88 5.65
CA PRO A 5 2.44 -7.50 5.90
C PRO A 5 3.97 -7.35 5.75
N GLY A 6 4.74 -8.42 5.92
CA GLY A 6 6.19 -8.42 5.70
C GLY A 6 6.57 -8.16 4.25
N GLN A 7 5.81 -8.72 3.29
CA GLN A 7 6.03 -8.44 1.87
C GLN A 7 5.79 -6.98 1.55
N LEU A 8 4.70 -6.40 2.08
CA LEU A 8 4.38 -4.98 1.89
C LEU A 8 5.50 -4.07 2.40
N THR A 9 6.03 -4.31 3.61
CA THR A 9 7.11 -3.47 4.17
C THR A 9 8.39 -3.58 3.34
N GLN A 10 8.75 -4.77 2.86
CA GLN A 10 9.90 -4.97 1.97
C GLN A 10 9.72 -4.28 0.62
N LEU A 11 8.50 -4.34 0.06
CA LEU A 11 8.13 -3.68 -1.19
C LEU A 11 8.31 -2.17 -1.06
N LEU A 12 7.72 -1.58 -0.02
CA LEU A 12 7.81 -0.15 0.25
C LEU A 12 9.25 0.31 0.51
N SER A 13 10.09 -0.52 1.13
CA SER A 13 11.51 -0.20 1.32
C SER A 13 12.31 -0.16 0.02
N ARG A 14 11.81 -0.76 -1.08
CA ARG A 14 12.48 -0.81 -2.39
C ARG A 14 11.91 0.19 -3.39
N VAL A 15 10.81 0.86 -3.04
CA VAL A 15 10.16 1.84 -3.89
C VAL A 15 11.05 3.08 -4.03
N PRO A 16 11.27 3.58 -5.26
CA PRO A 16 11.92 4.86 -5.46
C PRO A 16 10.95 5.99 -5.14
N TYR A 17 11.14 6.64 -3.99
CA TYR A 17 10.38 7.83 -3.60
C TYR A 17 10.95 9.09 -4.28
N PRO A 18 10.09 10.07 -4.64
CA PRO A 18 8.63 10.11 -4.47
C PRO A 18 7.88 9.26 -5.51
N ILE A 19 6.79 8.60 -5.09
CA ILE A 19 5.96 7.75 -5.96
C ILE A 19 4.48 8.15 -5.88
N GLY A 20 3.77 8.09 -7.01
CA GLY A 20 2.31 8.27 -7.04
C GLY A 20 1.56 6.98 -6.74
N LYS A 21 0.30 7.07 -6.27
CA LYS A 21 -0.61 5.93 -6.05
C LYS A 21 -0.60 4.91 -7.21
N ALA A 22 -0.78 5.38 -8.44
CA ALA A 22 -0.83 4.51 -9.62
C ALA A 22 0.48 3.74 -9.85
N GLN A 23 1.61 4.42 -9.75
CA GLN A 23 2.93 3.81 -9.89
C GLN A 23 3.22 2.83 -8.75
N LEU A 24 2.80 3.16 -7.52
CA LEU A 24 2.93 2.28 -6.36
C LEU A 24 2.12 0.98 -6.54
N ILE A 25 0.90 1.08 -7.06
CA ILE A 25 0.07 -0.09 -7.39
C ILE A 25 0.75 -0.94 -8.47
N GLN A 26 1.26 -0.32 -9.54
CA GLN A 26 1.97 -1.04 -10.60
C GLN A 26 3.22 -1.74 -10.06
N PHE A 27 4.02 -1.04 -9.25
CA PHE A 27 5.22 -1.58 -8.63
C PHE A 27 4.88 -2.77 -7.70
N ALA A 28 3.83 -2.64 -6.89
CA ALA A 28 3.33 -3.72 -6.05
C ALA A 28 2.89 -4.94 -6.90
N GLN A 29 2.12 -4.73 -7.96
CA GLN A 29 1.69 -5.81 -8.87
C GLN A 29 2.89 -6.53 -9.50
N GLN A 30 3.88 -5.78 -9.99
CA GLN A 30 5.10 -6.34 -10.59
C GLN A 30 5.94 -7.14 -9.59
N HIS A 31 5.92 -6.75 -8.32
CA HIS A 31 6.62 -7.46 -7.24
C HIS A 31 5.81 -8.62 -6.64
N GLY A 32 4.67 -8.99 -7.23
CA GLY A 32 3.85 -10.11 -6.79
C GLY A 32 2.98 -9.80 -5.56
N ALA A 33 2.67 -8.52 -5.32
CA ALA A 33 1.74 -8.14 -4.27
C ALA A 33 0.37 -8.79 -4.52
N ASN A 34 -0.20 -9.33 -3.46
CA ASN A 34 -1.50 -9.98 -3.53
C ASN A 34 -2.64 -8.98 -3.76
N GLU A 35 -3.80 -9.49 -4.16
CA GLU A 35 -5.00 -8.68 -4.43
C GLU A 35 -5.45 -7.84 -3.22
N GLN A 36 -5.20 -8.32 -2.01
CA GLN A 36 -5.51 -7.58 -0.78
C GLN A 36 -4.63 -6.32 -0.64
N ILE A 37 -3.32 -6.44 -0.85
CA ILE A 37 -2.38 -5.31 -0.86
C ILE A 37 -2.75 -4.35 -1.98
N ILE A 38 -3.03 -4.85 -3.18
CA ILE A 38 -3.48 -4.00 -4.30
C ILE A 38 -4.78 -3.26 -3.96
N GLY A 39 -5.76 -3.94 -3.37
CA GLY A 39 -7.02 -3.33 -2.94
C GLY A 39 -6.83 -2.26 -1.87
N LEU A 40 -5.90 -2.47 -0.94
CA LEU A 40 -5.53 -1.46 0.06
C LEU A 40 -4.85 -0.25 -0.59
N LEU A 41 -3.91 -0.47 -1.51
CA LEU A 41 -3.22 0.60 -2.24
C LEU A 41 -4.19 1.39 -3.14
N GLN A 42 -5.23 0.75 -3.70
CA GLN A 42 -6.27 1.43 -4.47
C GLN A 42 -7.14 2.37 -3.63
N ARG A 43 -7.34 2.05 -2.34
CA ARG A 43 -8.09 2.90 -1.39
C ARG A 43 -7.29 4.09 -0.89
N LEU A 44 -5.98 4.13 -1.15
CA LEU A 44 -5.15 5.27 -0.77
C LEU A 44 -5.61 6.54 -1.50
N PRO A 45 -5.47 7.70 -0.85
CA PRO A 45 -5.70 8.98 -1.51
C PRO A 45 -4.76 9.11 -2.71
N GLU A 46 -5.24 9.76 -3.77
CA GLU A 46 -4.44 10.05 -4.94
C GLU A 46 -3.46 11.19 -4.64
N LYS A 47 -2.40 10.85 -3.91
CA LYS A 47 -1.29 11.73 -3.59
C LYS A 47 0.04 11.10 -3.94
N THR A 48 1.07 11.93 -3.97
CA THR A 48 2.45 11.50 -4.03
C THR A 48 2.92 11.17 -2.63
N PHE A 49 3.48 9.97 -2.47
CA PHE A 49 4.11 9.53 -1.24
C PHE A 49 5.61 9.79 -1.35
N ASN A 50 6.19 10.38 -0.31
CA ASN A 50 7.61 10.71 -0.27
C ASN A 50 8.42 9.69 0.55
N SER A 51 7.73 8.79 1.26
CA SER A 51 8.37 7.75 2.06
C SER A 51 7.47 6.53 2.22
N SER A 52 8.09 5.39 2.57
CA SER A 52 7.39 4.16 2.93
C SER A 52 6.52 4.35 4.16
N GLN A 53 6.96 5.19 5.08
CA GLN A 53 6.24 5.51 6.30
C GLN A 53 4.95 6.29 6.01
N GLU A 54 4.93 7.24 5.06
CA GLU A 54 3.68 7.89 4.65
C GLU A 54 2.66 6.91 4.06
N VAL A 55 3.12 5.92 3.29
CA VAL A 55 2.25 4.88 2.75
C VAL A 55 1.70 4.01 3.88
N GLN A 56 2.56 3.55 4.79
CA GLN A 56 2.17 2.74 5.94
C GLN A 56 1.19 3.47 6.86
N ASP A 57 1.42 4.75 7.12
CA ASP A 57 0.53 5.60 7.91
C ASP A 57 -0.84 5.73 7.24
N SER A 58 -0.85 5.95 5.92
CA SER A 58 -2.10 6.02 5.15
C SER A 58 -2.85 4.68 5.12
N LEU A 59 -2.12 3.56 5.06
CA LEU A 59 -2.69 2.20 5.10
C LEU A 59 -3.18 1.80 6.50
N GLY A 60 -2.42 2.13 7.55
CA GLY A 60 -2.79 1.90 8.95
C GLY A 60 -3.96 2.77 9.38
N GLY A 61 -4.01 4.01 8.91
CA GLY A 61 -5.15 4.92 9.06
C GLY A 61 -6.41 4.41 8.37
N LEU A 62 -6.29 3.81 7.17
CA LEU A 62 -7.41 3.16 6.48
C LEU A 62 -7.99 1.97 7.26
N GLY A 63 -7.16 1.24 8.02
CA GLY A 63 -7.62 0.19 8.94
C GLY A 63 -8.48 0.71 10.10
N ASN A 64 -8.36 1.99 10.43
CA ASN A 64 -9.08 2.64 11.52
C ASN A 64 -10.23 3.58 11.06
N LEU A 65 -10.41 3.78 9.74
CA LEU A 65 -11.31 4.81 9.17
C LEU A 65 -12.45 4.30 8.30
N GLY A 66 -12.83 3.02 8.39
CA GLY A 66 -14.01 2.53 7.68
C GLY A 66 -14.64 1.35 8.40
N GLY A 67 -15.85 1.56 8.92
CA GLY A 67 -16.61 0.57 9.67
C GLY A 67 -16.91 -0.70 8.88
N PHE A 68 -15.99 -1.66 8.91
CA PHE A 68 -16.28 -3.05 8.61
C PHE A 68 -16.95 -3.67 9.84
N LYS A 69 -18.28 -3.55 9.90
CA LYS A 69 -19.12 -4.58 10.52
C LYS A 69 -19.10 -5.77 9.55
N LEU A 70 -18.39 -6.83 9.92
CA LEU A 70 -18.69 -8.19 9.46
C LEU A 70 -19.24 -8.94 10.69
#